data_AF-A0A7S5S5E6-F1
#
_entry.id   AF-A0A7S5S5E6-F1
#
_cell.length_a   1.000
_cell.length_b   1.000
_cell.length_c   1.000
_cell.angle_alpha   90.00
_cell.angle_beta   90.00
_cell.angle_gamma   90.00
#
_symmetry.space_group_name_H-M   'P 1'
#
loop_
_entity.id
_entity.type
_entity.pdbx_description
1 polymer ?
#
loop_
_entity_poly.entity_id
_entity_poly.type
_entity_poly.pdbx_seq_one_letter_code
_entity_poly.pdbx_strand_id
1 'polypeptide(L)'
;TYIDGDKGILRHRGYDIKDLAEKSDFLEVAYLLIYGELPSSEQYNNFTKQVAHHSLVNERLHYLFQTFCSSSHPMAIMLAAVGSLSAFYPDLLN
;
A
#
# COMPACT_ATOMS: atom_id res chain seq x y z
N THR A 1 -12.58 4.11 9.71
CA THR A 1 -12.92 5.16 8.72
C THR A 1 -14.35 5.60 8.99
N TYR A 2 -14.63 6.89 8.92
CA TYR A 2 -15.98 7.45 9.06
C TYR A 2 -16.37 8.13 7.75
N ILE A 3 -17.59 7.89 7.30
CA ILE A 3 -18.13 8.41 6.04
C ILE A 3 -19.53 8.96 6.36
N ASP A 4 -19.77 10.22 6.02
CA ASP A 4 -21.09 10.84 5.97
C ASP A 4 -21.31 11.32 4.54
N GLY A 5 -22.07 10.53 3.76
CA GLY A 5 -22.30 10.76 2.34
C GLY A 5 -23.16 11.99 2.06
N ASP A 6 -24.13 12.29 2.92
CA ASP A 6 -25.03 13.44 2.75
C ASP A 6 -24.29 14.77 2.94
N LYS A 7 -23.30 14.79 3.84
CA LYS A 7 -22.44 15.96 4.09
C LYS A 7 -21.13 15.93 3.31
N GLY A 8 -20.83 14.86 2.57
CA GLY A 8 -19.57 14.69 1.84
C GLY A 8 -18.34 14.62 2.75
N ILE A 9 -18.48 14.14 3.99
CA ILE A 9 -17.39 14.09 4.97
C ILE A 9 -16.76 12.69 4.94
N LEU A 10 -15.46 12.64 4.70
CA LEU A 10 -14.65 11.41 4.81
C LEU A 10 -13.54 11.63 5.83
N ARG A 11 -13.47 10.75 6.84
CA ARG A 11 -12.42 10.79 7.87
C ARG A 11 -11.68 9.47 7.99
N HIS A 12 -10.35 9.53 7.94
CA HIS A 12 -9.48 8.40 8.27
C HIS A 12 -9.02 8.51 9.72
N ARG A 13 -9.37 7.52 10.54
CA ARG A 13 -9.02 7.45 11.98
C ARG A 13 -9.33 8.74 12.77
N GLY A 14 -10.36 9.48 12.37
CA GLY A 14 -10.78 10.73 13.01
C GLY A 14 -10.25 12.00 12.35
N TYR A 15 -9.25 11.90 11.48
CA TYR A 15 -8.70 13.01 10.70
C TYR A 15 -9.48 13.24 9.42
N ASP A 16 -9.72 14.49 9.06
CA ASP A 16 -10.37 14.87 7.81
C ASP A 16 -9.48 14.52 6.61
N ILE A 17 -10.06 13.93 5.56
CA ILE A 17 -9.32 13.55 4.36
C ILE A 17 -8.65 14.75 3.71
N LYS A 18 -9.27 15.93 3.75
CA LYS A 18 -8.73 17.13 3.14
C LYS A 18 -7.44 17.58 3.83
N ASP A 19 -7.43 17.54 5.16
CA ASP A 19 -6.25 17.87 5.94
C ASP A 19 -5.11 16.89 5.68
N LEU A 20 -5.41 15.58 5.60
CA LEU A 20 -4.41 14.56 5.30
C LEU A 20 -3.82 14.74 3.90
N ALA A 21 -4.64 15.07 2.90
CA ALA A 21 -4.18 15.25 1.53
C ALA A 21 -3.31 16.52 1.34
N GLU A 22 -3.55 17.57 2.13
CA GLU A 22 -2.78 18.82 2.05
C GLU A 22 -1.49 18.80 2.89
N LYS A 23 -1.46 18.07 4.01
CA LYS A 23 -0.42 18.19 5.03
C LYS A 23 0.40 16.94 5.28
N SER A 24 -0.01 15.78 4.76
CA SER A 24 0.64 14.50 5.02
C SER A 24 1.09 13.82 3.73
N ASP A 25 2.12 12.97 3.85
CA ASP A 25 2.60 12.14 2.74
C ASP A 25 1.88 10.77 2.72
N PHE A 26 1.95 10.08 1.57
CA PHE A 26 1.32 8.76 1.39
C PHE A 26 1.75 7.75 2.45
N LEU A 27 3.04 7.73 2.81
CA LEU A 27 3.56 6.81 3.83
C LEU A 27 3.06 7.12 5.24
N GLU A 28 2.84 8.40 5.58
CA GLU A 28 2.25 8.79 6.87
C GLU A 28 0.79 8.36 6.95
N VAL A 29 0.02 8.56 5.87
CA VAL A 29 -1.37 8.11 5.80
C VAL A 29 -1.47 6.59 5.81
N ALA A 30 -0.56 5.88 5.13
CA ALA A 30 -0.49 4.43 5.17
C ALA A 30 -0.21 3.92 6.59
N TYR A 31 0.75 4.54 7.29
CA TYR A 31 1.02 4.25 8.70
C TYR A 31 -0.21 4.47 9.58
N LEU A 32 -0.88 5.61 9.42
CA LEU A 32 -2.13 5.95 10.13
C LEU A 32 -3.22 4.89 9.91
N LEU A 33 -3.38 4.40 8.69
CA LEU A 33 -4.41 3.41 8.38
C LEU A 33 -4.12 2.05 9.02
N ILE A 34 -2.85 1.63 9.03
CA ILE A 34 -2.37 0.36 9.59
C ILE A 34 -2.38 0.39 11.13
N TYR A 35 -1.74 1.40 11.73
CA TYR A 35 -1.47 1.46 13.17
C TYR A 35 -2.49 2.31 13.96
N GLY A 36 -3.29 3.13 13.28
CA GLY A 36 -4.38 3.88 13.89
C GLY A 36 -4.04 5.31 14.31
N GLU A 37 -2.76 5.67 14.39
CA GLU A 37 -2.28 7.01 14.77
C GLU A 37 -1.22 7.52 13.79
N LEU A 38 -1.02 8.85 13.74
CA LEU A 38 0.04 9.44 12.92
C LEU A 38 1.42 9.09 13.50
N PRO A 39 2.42 8.79 12.65
CA PRO A 39 3.73 8.39 13.12
C PRO A 39 4.48 9.55 13.79
N SER A 40 5.27 9.25 14.81
CA SER A 40 6.34 10.16 15.25
C SER A 40 7.46 10.24 14.21
N SER A 41 8.33 11.24 14.29
CA SER A 41 9.46 11.38 13.36
C SER A 41 10.39 10.14 13.33
N GLU A 42 10.55 9.46 14.46
CA GLU A 42 11.35 8.23 14.52
C GLU A 42 10.61 7.05 13.89
N GLN A 43 9.30 6.90 14.19
CA GLN A 43 8.46 5.86 13.59
C GLN A 43 8.35 6.02 12.07
N TYR A 44 8.20 7.25 11.59
CA TYR A 44 8.15 7.56 10.17
C TYR A 44 9.45 7.15 9.47
N ASN A 45 10.60 7.55 10.01
CA ASN A 45 11.90 7.20 9.43
C ASN A 45 12.14 5.68 9.42
N ASN A 46 11.72 4.96 10.46
CA ASN A 46 11.82 3.50 10.51
C ASN A 46 10.89 2.86 9.48
N PHE A 47 9.63 3.28 9.42
CA PHE A 47 8.63 2.77 8.48
C PHE A 47 9.08 2.98 7.02
N THR A 48 9.54 4.19 6.68
CA THR A 48 10.04 4.50 5.34
C THR A 48 11.24 3.62 4.96
N LYS A 49 12.18 3.38 5.89
CA LYS A 49 13.30 2.46 5.65
C LYS A 49 12.84 1.02 5.44
N GLN A 50 11.86 0.55 6.22
CA GLN A 50 11.31 -0.79 6.06
C GLN A 50 10.60 -0.95 4.71
N VAL A 51 9.79 0.03 4.30
CA VAL A 51 9.12 0.03 3.00
C VAL A 51 10.13 0.05 1.86
N ALA A 52 11.15 0.91 1.94
CA ALA A 52 12.22 0.96 0.95
C ALA A 52 12.98 -0.38 0.86
N HIS A 53 13.27 -1.01 2.00
CA HIS A 53 13.96 -2.30 2.04
C HIS A 53 13.15 -3.43 1.39
N HIS A 54 11.84 -3.48 1.62
CA HIS A 54 10.94 -4.49 1.06
C HIS A 54 10.36 -4.13 -0.32
N SER A 55 10.80 -3.01 -0.92
CA SER A 55 10.36 -2.60 -2.26
C SER A 55 10.92 -3.47 -3.39
N LEU A 56 12.02 -4.18 -3.12
CA LEU A 56 12.66 -5.07 -4.07
C LEU A 56 11.87 -6.39 -4.15
N VAL A 57 11.43 -6.73 -5.36
CA VAL A 57 10.72 -7.98 -5.65
C VAL A 57 11.67 -9.03 -6.21
N ASN A 58 11.31 -10.30 -6.05
CA ASN A 58 12.07 -11.40 -6.65
C ASN A 58 12.12 -11.25 -8.18
N GLU A 59 13.31 -11.39 -8.77
CA GLU A 59 13.52 -11.26 -10.22
C GLU A 59 12.65 -12.22 -11.05
N ARG A 60 12.24 -13.36 -10.47
CA ARG A 60 11.34 -14.32 -11.13
C ARG A 60 9.98 -13.72 -11.50
N LEU A 61 9.57 -12.66 -10.79
CA LEU A 61 8.33 -11.94 -11.08
C LEU A 61 8.42 -11.17 -12.42
N HIS A 62 9.64 -10.82 -12.88
CA HIS A 62 9.84 -10.26 -14.21
C HIS A 62 9.39 -11.21 -15.33
N TYR A 63 9.70 -12.51 -15.20
CA TYR A 63 9.27 -13.51 -16.18
C TYR A 63 7.75 -13.66 -16.21
N LEU A 64 7.08 -13.52 -15.06
CA LEU A 64 5.62 -13.55 -15.00
C LEU A 64 5.01 -12.41 -15.83
N PHE A 65 5.58 -11.19 -15.79
CA PHE A 65 5.08 -10.10 -16.62
C PHE A 65 5.27 -10.38 -18.12
N GLN A 66 6.32 -11.09 -18.51
CA GLN A 66 6.58 -11.45 -19.90
C GLN A 66 5.63 -12.53 -20.45
N THR A 67 4.93 -13.29 -19.60
CA THR A 67 4.00 -14.32 -20.07
C THR A 67 2.66 -13.74 -20.54
N PHE A 68 2.29 -12.55 -20.08
CA PHE A 68 1.06 -11.89 -20.50
C PHE A 68 1.20 -11.26 -21.88
N CYS A 69 0.13 -11.34 -22.68
CA CYS A 69 0.05 -10.55 -23.91
C CYS A 69 0.10 -9.06 -23.59
N SER A 70 0.79 -8.27 -24.41
CA SER A 70 0.92 -6.82 -24.26
C SER A 70 -0.42 -6.05 -24.31
N SER A 71 -1.49 -6.68 -24.82
CA SER A 71 -2.85 -6.17 -24.85
C SER A 71 -3.71 -6.57 -23.65
N SER A 72 -3.17 -7.34 -22.70
CA SER A 72 -3.91 -7.78 -21.51
C SER A 72 -4.27 -6.59 -20.62
N HIS A 73 -5.45 -6.64 -19.99
CA HIS A 73 -5.90 -5.57 -19.11
C HIS A 73 -4.98 -5.45 -17.88
N PRO A 74 -4.44 -4.27 -17.53
CA PRO A 74 -3.46 -4.11 -16.45
C PRO A 74 -3.91 -4.66 -15.09
N MET A 75 -5.21 -4.55 -14.77
CA MET A 75 -5.76 -5.12 -13.53
C MET A 75 -5.66 -6.66 -13.47
N ALA A 76 -5.77 -7.36 -14.61
CA ALA A 76 -5.62 -8.81 -14.63
C ALA A 76 -4.16 -9.23 -14.37
N ILE A 77 -3.22 -8.48 -14.94
CA ILE A 77 -1.78 -8.65 -14.71
C ILE A 77 -1.45 -8.38 -13.23
N MET A 78 -1.96 -7.28 -12.67
CA MET A 78 -1.77 -6.93 -11.26
C MET A 78 -2.30 -8.02 -10.32
N LEU A 79 -3.51 -8.53 -10.57
CA LEU A 79 -4.11 -9.60 -9.77
C LEU A 79 -3.23 -10.85 -9.75
N ALA A 80 -2.76 -11.28 -10.92
CA ALA A 80 -1.90 -12.44 -11.03
C ALA A 80 -0.53 -12.22 -10.37
N ALA A 81 0.06 -11.02 -10.51
CA ALA A 81 1.30 -10.66 -9.85
C ALA A 81 1.17 -10.72 -8.33
N VAL A 82 0.14 -10.11 -7.75
CA VAL A 82 -0.12 -10.15 -6.29
C VAL A 82 -0.39 -11.57 -5.80
N GLY A 83 -1.17 -12.36 -6.54
CA GLY A 83 -1.38 -13.77 -6.23
C GLY A 83 -0.07 -14.57 -6.24
N SER A 84 0.80 -14.34 -7.22
CA SER A 84 2.09 -15.03 -7.32
C SER A 84 3.05 -14.73 -6.16
N LEU A 85 2.97 -13.52 -5.57
CA LEU A 85 3.80 -13.14 -4.42
C LEU A 85 3.59 -14.09 -3.23
N SER A 86 2.36 -14.58 -3.01
CA SER A 86 2.08 -15.56 -1.95
C SER A 86 2.90 -16.85 -2.08
N ALA A 87 3.22 -17.27 -3.31
CA ALA A 87 4.04 -18.45 -3.55
C ALA A 87 5.55 -18.21 -3.35
N PHE A 88 6.00 -16.95 -3.49
CA PHE A 88 7.41 -16.58 -3.28
C PHE A 88 7.76 -16.32 -1.82
N TYR A 89 6.78 -16.00 -0.98
CA TYR A 89 6.98 -15.69 0.43
C TYR A 89 6.12 -16.57 1.36
N PRO A 90 6.32 -17.91 1.35
CA PRO A 90 5.54 -18.81 2.19
C PRO A 90 5.76 -18.56 3.69
N ASP A 91 6.95 -18.07 4.07
CA ASP A 91 7.32 -17.83 5.47
C ASP A 91 6.55 -16.66 6.10
N LEU A 92 5.96 -15.77 5.30
CA LEU A 92 5.16 -14.63 5.78
C LEU A 92 3.68 -14.98 6.02
N LEU A 93 3.27 -16.21 5.70
CA LEU A 93 1.88 -16.69 5.85
C LEU A 93 1.64 -17.45 7.16
N ASN A 94 2.68 -17.69 7.94
CA ASN A 94 2.63 -18.36 9.26
C ASN A 94 2.73 -17.33 10.39
#